data_AF-A0A8I1X2P5-F1
#
_entry.id   AF-A0A8I1X2P5-F1
#
_cell.length_a   1.000
_cell.length_b   1.000
_cell.length_c   1.000
_cell.angle_alpha   90.00
_cell.angle_beta   90.00
_cell.angle_gamma   90.00
#
_symmetry.space_group_name_H-M   'P 1'
#
loop_
_entity.id
_entity.type
_entity.pdbx_description
1 polymer ?
#
loop_
_entity_poly.entity_id
_entity_poly.type
_entity_poly.pdbx_seq_one_letter_code
_entity_poly.pdbx_strand_id
1 'polypeptide(L)'
;MRKIHISDSNAKNTFVYFAPIKPPKNPLKAFGKERVFSKRVIISGEQSDYESLLNKYQEKLPEILQDKDPELDLEIVGRPIEKTNTVFINKNNEIMKIAPNWIELIFDRDGNEKERRVPEERSSNITDDLPIRFTKMKLKRKDAVRKFVFTRTLQLWHSDGLSFEFLYNIAKDLDDNDEMMLVGAGAKGRDPLIFQNNGLPWRGFLEGRIQGDSYALLLRLSNLELKSLNS
;
A
#
# COMPACT_ATOMS: atom_id res chain seq x y z
N MET A 1 7.73 7.12 17.32
CA MET A 1 7.74 7.40 15.87
C MET A 1 8.96 6.71 15.26
N ARG A 2 8.91 6.28 14.00
CA ARG A 2 10.07 5.64 13.34
C ARG A 2 11.11 6.70 12.99
N LYS A 3 12.40 6.35 13.07
CA LYS A 3 13.52 7.22 12.70
C LYS A 3 14.03 6.85 11.31
N ILE A 4 14.58 7.84 10.62
CA ILE A 4 15.30 7.67 9.36
C ILE A 4 16.61 8.45 9.45
N HIS A 5 17.71 7.80 9.08
CA HIS A 5 19.01 8.44 8.93
C HIS A 5 19.06 9.13 7.56
N ILE A 6 19.29 10.43 7.53
CA ILE A 6 19.27 11.26 6.32
C ILE A 6 20.58 12.03 6.18
N SER A 7 21.09 12.16 4.97
CA SER A 7 22.30 12.90 4.63
C SER A 7 22.02 13.90 3.51
N ASP A 8 22.41 15.15 3.73
CA ASP A 8 22.32 16.20 2.72
C ASP A 8 23.43 16.08 1.66
N SER A 9 23.44 17.04 0.72
CA SER A 9 24.43 17.12 -0.36
C SER A 9 25.86 17.44 0.13
N ASN A 10 26.02 17.98 1.34
CA ASN A 10 27.31 18.31 1.97
C ASN A 10 27.81 17.18 2.89
N ALA A 11 27.19 16.00 2.82
CA ALA A 11 27.46 14.86 3.70
C ALA A 11 27.19 15.12 5.20
N LYS A 12 26.47 16.20 5.55
CA LYS A 12 25.94 16.38 6.90
C LYS A 12 24.76 15.42 7.05
N ASN A 13 24.82 14.59 8.07
CA ASN A 13 23.79 13.60 8.34
C ASN A 13 23.21 13.75 9.76
N THR A 14 21.98 13.27 9.93
CA THR A 14 21.31 13.23 11.22
C THR A 14 20.17 12.23 11.20
N PHE A 15 19.65 11.89 12.38
CA PHE A 15 18.44 11.09 12.53
C PHE A 15 17.25 12.01 12.69
N VAL A 16 16.22 11.76 11.88
CA VAL A 16 14.94 12.49 11.97
C VAL A 16 13.79 11.50 12.08
N TYR A 17 12.65 11.96 12.59
CA TYR A 17 11.45 11.13 12.65
C TYR A 17 10.68 11.22 11.33
N PHE A 18 9.96 10.16 10.99
CA PHE A 18 9.03 10.20 9.88
C PHE A 18 7.69 9.56 10.23
N ALA A 19 6.62 10.08 9.64
CA ALA A 19 5.28 9.55 9.79
C ALA A 19 4.50 9.66 8.47
N PRO A 20 3.65 8.67 8.13
CA PRO A 20 2.73 8.82 7.00
C PRO A 20 1.76 9.98 7.26
N ILE A 21 1.44 10.74 6.21
CA ILE A 21 0.36 11.72 6.29
C ILE A 21 -0.95 10.99 6.51
N LYS A 22 -1.72 11.42 7.52
CA LYS A 22 -3.05 10.87 7.77
C LYS A 22 -3.99 11.31 6.64
N PRO A 23 -4.64 10.36 5.93
CA PRO A 23 -5.68 10.73 4.97
C PRO A 23 -6.84 11.41 5.72
N PRO A 24 -7.65 12.23 5.03
CA PRO A 24 -8.89 12.73 5.60
C PRO A 24 -9.78 11.56 6.01
N LYS A 25 -10.64 11.78 7.01
CA LYS A 25 -11.59 10.75 7.44
C LYS A 25 -12.51 10.41 6.27
N ASN A 26 -12.74 9.12 6.06
CA ASN A 26 -13.75 8.67 5.11
C ASN A 26 -15.11 9.29 5.45
N PRO A 27 -15.94 9.58 4.43
CA PRO A 27 -17.29 10.04 4.68
C PRO A 27 -18.05 9.03 5.55
N LEU A 28 -18.91 9.53 6.43
CA LEU A 28 -19.79 8.67 7.22
C LEU A 28 -20.81 8.02 6.28
N LYS A 29 -20.96 6.70 6.37
CA LYS A 29 -22.06 6.00 5.71
C LYS A 29 -23.36 6.38 6.42
N ALA A 30 -24.27 7.03 5.71
CA ALA A 30 -25.56 7.47 6.23
C ALA A 30 -26.65 7.31 5.16
N PHE A 31 -27.88 7.10 5.63
CA PHE A 31 -29.09 7.20 4.82
C PHE A 31 -30.00 8.25 5.47
N GLY A 32 -30.23 9.38 4.79
CA GLY A 32 -30.86 10.55 5.40
C GLY A 32 -30.02 11.12 6.55
N LYS A 33 -30.59 11.21 7.75
CA LYS A 33 -29.91 11.71 8.97
C LYS A 33 -29.37 10.60 9.87
N GLU A 34 -29.54 9.33 9.49
CA GLU A 34 -29.17 8.18 10.31
C GLU A 34 -27.90 7.50 9.79
N ARG A 35 -27.07 7.03 10.73
CA ARG A 35 -25.87 6.26 10.39
C ARG A 35 -26.26 4.84 9.99
N VAL A 36 -25.64 4.34 8.92
CA VAL A 36 -25.86 2.97 8.45
C VAL A 36 -24.58 2.16 8.54
N PHE A 37 -24.73 0.85 8.77
CA PHE A 37 -23.62 -0.09 8.92
C PHE A 37 -23.81 -1.27 7.98
N SER A 38 -22.71 -1.81 7.48
CA SER A 38 -22.73 -3.05 6.69
C SER A 38 -22.60 -4.24 7.63
N LYS A 39 -23.51 -5.20 7.54
CA LYS A 39 -23.45 -6.47 8.28
C LYS A 39 -23.31 -7.62 7.29
N ARG A 40 -22.41 -8.56 7.58
CA ARG A 40 -22.31 -9.81 6.83
C ARG A 40 -23.11 -10.87 7.58
N VAL A 41 -23.89 -11.66 6.85
CA VAL A 41 -24.70 -12.74 7.41
C VAL A 41 -24.54 -13.99 6.54
N ILE A 42 -24.77 -15.15 7.13
CA ILE A 42 -24.84 -16.42 6.40
C ILE A 42 -26.16 -16.46 5.63
N ILE A 43 -26.09 -16.73 4.32
CA ILE A 43 -27.27 -16.83 3.44
C ILE A 43 -27.63 -18.28 3.08
N SER A 44 -26.66 -19.20 3.16
CA SER A 44 -26.83 -20.62 2.88
C SER A 44 -25.70 -21.42 3.52
N GLY A 45 -25.99 -22.67 3.88
CA GLY A 45 -25.03 -23.64 4.40
C GLY A 45 -24.37 -24.47 3.31
N GLU A 46 -23.39 -25.29 3.69
CA GLU A 46 -22.64 -26.15 2.78
C GLU A 46 -23.53 -27.14 2.01
N GLN A 47 -24.62 -27.63 2.62
CA GLN A 47 -25.57 -28.56 1.99
C GLN A 47 -26.77 -27.88 1.34
N SER A 48 -26.86 -26.56 1.47
CA SER A 48 -28.00 -25.75 1.03
C SER A 48 -27.63 -24.88 -0.19
N ASP A 49 -26.46 -25.12 -0.79
CA ASP A 49 -26.07 -24.49 -2.03
C ASP A 49 -26.74 -25.17 -3.23
N TYR A 50 -26.73 -24.49 -4.37
CA TYR A 50 -27.43 -24.96 -5.56
C TYR A 50 -26.90 -26.33 -6.05
N GLU A 51 -25.58 -26.53 -6.02
CA GLU A 51 -24.96 -27.78 -6.48
C GLU A 51 -25.34 -28.97 -5.58
N SER A 52 -25.33 -28.81 -4.26
CA SER A 52 -25.75 -29.87 -3.32
C SER A 52 -27.23 -30.17 -3.46
N LEU A 53 -28.08 -29.13 -3.59
CA LEU A 53 -29.52 -29.30 -3.76
C LEU A 53 -29.87 -29.97 -5.10
N LEU A 54 -29.17 -29.60 -6.18
CA LEU A 54 -29.35 -30.21 -7.49
C LEU A 54 -28.92 -31.69 -7.48
N ASN A 55 -27.80 -32.02 -6.82
CA ASN A 55 -27.37 -33.41 -6.68
C ASN A 55 -28.35 -34.24 -5.85
N LYS A 56 -28.96 -33.64 -4.83
CA LYS A 56 -29.90 -34.31 -3.92
C LYS A 56 -31.29 -34.51 -4.51
N TYR A 57 -31.84 -33.49 -5.18
CA TYR A 57 -33.23 -33.46 -5.63
C TYR A 57 -33.40 -33.60 -7.15
N GLN A 58 -32.33 -33.42 -7.92
CA GLN A 58 -32.29 -33.58 -9.38
C GLN A 58 -33.45 -32.83 -10.05
N GLU A 59 -34.22 -33.50 -10.92
CA GLU A 59 -35.36 -32.91 -11.65
C GLU A 59 -36.48 -32.39 -10.74
N LYS A 60 -36.56 -32.85 -9.48
CA LYS A 60 -37.58 -32.43 -8.51
C LYS A 60 -37.22 -31.14 -7.78
N LEU A 61 -36.02 -30.60 -7.98
CA LEU A 61 -35.56 -29.39 -7.31
C LEU A 61 -36.54 -28.20 -7.47
N PRO A 62 -37.10 -27.90 -8.67
CA PRO A 62 -38.01 -26.76 -8.84
C PRO A 62 -39.27 -26.85 -7.98
N GLU A 63 -39.87 -28.04 -7.87
CA GLU A 63 -41.06 -28.28 -7.04
C GLU A 63 -40.72 -28.08 -5.55
N ILE A 64 -39.58 -28.62 -5.11
CA ILE A 64 -39.15 -28.54 -3.71
C ILE A 64 -38.78 -27.11 -3.30
N LEU A 65 -38.16 -26.33 -4.20
CA LEU A 65 -37.88 -24.91 -3.97
C LEU A 65 -39.17 -24.10 -3.78
N GLN A 66 -40.25 -24.42 -4.50
CA GLN A 66 -41.52 -23.72 -4.35
C GLN A 66 -42.23 -24.06 -3.03
N ASP A 67 -42.09 -25.29 -2.56
CA ASP A 67 -42.89 -25.80 -1.45
C ASP A 67 -42.19 -25.73 -0.07
N LYS A 68 -40.85 -25.78 -0.03
CA LYS A 68 -40.13 -26.10 1.22
C LYS A 68 -38.90 -25.24 1.54
N ASP A 69 -38.49 -24.34 0.65
CA ASP A 69 -37.30 -23.50 0.81
C ASP A 69 -36.05 -24.28 1.31
N PRO A 70 -35.65 -25.40 0.65
CA PRO A 70 -34.55 -26.26 1.11
C PRO A 70 -33.17 -25.56 1.14
N GLU A 71 -33.04 -24.42 0.49
CA GLU A 71 -31.87 -23.53 0.54
C GLU A 71 -31.75 -22.76 1.86
N LEU A 72 -32.84 -22.66 2.63
CA LEU A 72 -32.88 -21.97 3.91
C LEU A 72 -32.61 -22.93 5.06
N ASP A 73 -31.34 -23.09 5.43
CA ASP A 73 -30.98 -23.73 6.70
C ASP A 73 -31.29 -22.77 7.86
N LEU A 74 -32.48 -22.95 8.46
CA LEU A 74 -33.01 -22.11 9.54
C LEU A 74 -32.12 -22.09 10.79
N GLU A 75 -31.24 -23.08 10.98
CA GLU A 75 -30.32 -23.03 12.11
C GLU A 75 -29.27 -21.96 11.91
N ILE A 76 -28.77 -21.75 10.69
CA ILE A 76 -27.60 -20.92 10.40
C ILE A 76 -27.90 -19.63 9.62
N VAL A 77 -28.98 -19.59 8.84
CA VAL A 77 -29.33 -18.43 8.01
C VAL A 77 -29.54 -17.19 8.88
N GLY A 78 -29.01 -16.05 8.42
CA GLY A 78 -29.10 -14.77 9.13
C GLY A 78 -28.09 -14.62 10.29
N ARG A 79 -27.33 -15.67 10.65
CA ARG A 79 -26.28 -15.56 11.67
C ARG A 79 -25.22 -14.55 11.23
N PRO A 80 -24.77 -13.65 12.12
CA PRO A 80 -23.75 -12.66 11.80
C PRO A 80 -22.39 -13.31 11.56
N ILE A 81 -21.69 -12.87 10.52
CA ILE A 81 -20.31 -13.23 10.25
C ILE A 81 -19.40 -12.14 10.82
N GLU A 82 -18.75 -12.43 11.93
CA GLU A 82 -17.77 -11.54 12.55
C GLU A 82 -16.37 -11.75 11.94
N LYS A 83 -15.55 -12.56 12.62
CA LYS A 83 -14.19 -12.89 12.22
C LYS A 83 -14.19 -14.16 11.37
N THR A 84 -13.53 -14.08 10.22
CA THR A 84 -13.35 -15.21 9.30
C THR A 84 -11.86 -15.51 9.20
N ASN A 85 -11.50 -16.79 9.20
CA ASN A 85 -10.17 -17.24 8.84
C ASN A 85 -10.18 -17.71 7.39
N THR A 86 -9.17 -17.34 6.63
CA THR A 86 -8.98 -17.84 5.26
C THR A 86 -8.35 -19.22 5.33
N VAL A 87 -8.97 -20.22 4.73
CA VAL A 87 -8.40 -21.54 4.50
C VAL A 87 -8.25 -21.76 2.99
N PHE A 88 -7.14 -22.39 2.59
CA PHE A 88 -6.95 -22.78 1.20
C PHE A 88 -7.52 -24.18 1.01
N ILE A 89 -8.26 -24.35 -0.08
CA ILE A 89 -8.92 -25.60 -0.42
C ILE A 89 -8.36 -26.08 -1.77
N ASN A 90 -8.12 -27.38 -1.91
CA ASN A 90 -7.66 -27.94 -3.17
C ASN A 90 -8.83 -28.14 -4.17
N LYS A 91 -8.53 -28.63 -5.36
CA LYS A 91 -9.54 -28.93 -6.41
C LYS A 91 -10.61 -29.96 -6.01
N ASN A 92 -10.43 -30.68 -4.89
CA ASN A 92 -11.34 -31.70 -4.38
C ASN A 92 -12.14 -31.21 -3.16
N ASN A 93 -12.16 -29.90 -2.89
CA ASN A 93 -12.77 -29.30 -1.71
C ASN A 93 -12.13 -29.70 -0.35
N GLU A 94 -10.89 -30.18 -0.34
CA GLU A 94 -10.17 -30.54 0.88
C GLU A 94 -9.28 -29.39 1.39
N ILE A 95 -9.27 -29.18 2.72
CA ILE A 95 -8.43 -28.17 3.35
C ILE A 95 -6.95 -28.51 3.12
N MET A 96 -6.20 -27.58 2.54
CA MET A 96 -4.77 -27.70 2.35
C MET A 96 -4.03 -27.64 3.68
N LYS A 97 -3.20 -28.66 3.96
CA LYS A 97 -2.40 -28.78 5.19
C LYS A 97 -0.95 -28.28 5.03
N ILE A 98 -0.56 -27.92 3.83
CA ILE A 98 0.81 -27.50 3.48
C ILE A 98 0.74 -26.05 3.00
N ALA A 99 1.76 -25.27 3.35
CA ALA A 99 1.90 -23.89 2.88
C ALA A 99 1.93 -23.85 1.33
N PRO A 100 1.23 -22.90 0.70
CA PRO A 100 1.27 -22.75 -0.74
C PRO A 100 2.66 -22.29 -1.21
N ASN A 101 3.05 -22.72 -2.41
CA ASN A 101 4.21 -22.15 -3.09
C ASN A 101 3.83 -20.75 -3.62
N TRP A 102 4.63 -19.75 -3.29
CA TRP A 102 4.45 -18.40 -3.81
C TRP A 102 5.13 -18.26 -5.17
N ILE A 103 4.43 -17.65 -6.11
CA ILE A 103 4.93 -17.32 -7.44
C ILE A 103 4.70 -15.82 -7.67
N GLU A 104 5.74 -15.10 -8.05
CA GLU A 104 5.67 -13.70 -8.46
C GLU A 104 5.42 -13.64 -9.96
N LEU A 105 4.32 -12.99 -10.37
CA LEU A 105 3.97 -12.70 -11.76
C LEU A 105 4.25 -11.22 -12.05
N ILE A 106 5.10 -10.96 -13.03
CA ILE A 106 5.42 -9.61 -13.49
C ILE A 106 4.67 -9.38 -14.80
N PHE A 107 3.81 -8.37 -14.81
CA PHE A 107 3.06 -7.98 -16.00
C PHE A 107 3.74 -6.80 -16.70
N ASP A 108 3.59 -6.73 -18.02
CA ASP A 108 3.93 -5.54 -18.78
C ASP A 108 2.83 -4.47 -18.70
N ARG A 109 2.95 -3.42 -19.52
CA ARG A 109 2.02 -2.28 -19.53
C ARG A 109 0.68 -2.61 -20.19
N ASP A 110 0.67 -3.62 -21.05
CA ASP A 110 -0.49 -4.06 -21.82
C ASP A 110 -1.26 -5.17 -21.08
N GLY A 111 -0.72 -5.61 -19.92
CA GLY A 111 -1.32 -6.64 -19.07
C GLY A 111 -0.86 -8.06 -19.40
N ASN A 112 0.12 -8.24 -20.29
CA ASN A 112 0.66 -9.56 -20.60
C ASN A 112 1.67 -10.00 -19.54
N GLU A 113 1.70 -11.30 -19.23
CA GLU A 113 2.69 -11.90 -18.33
C GLU A 113 4.08 -11.81 -18.98
N LYS A 114 4.97 -11.03 -18.35
CA LYS A 114 6.35 -10.82 -18.79
C LYS A 114 7.31 -11.83 -18.15
N GLU A 115 7.10 -12.15 -16.88
CA GLU A 115 7.98 -13.04 -16.13
C GLU A 115 7.22 -13.75 -15.00
N ARG A 116 7.64 -14.98 -14.72
CA ARG A 116 7.14 -15.83 -13.64
C ARG A 116 8.31 -16.41 -12.87
N ARG A 117 8.36 -16.15 -11.56
CA ARG A 117 9.51 -16.55 -10.72
C ARG A 117 9.13 -16.83 -9.28
N VAL A 118 10.05 -17.44 -8.53
CA VAL A 118 9.98 -17.52 -7.07
C VAL A 118 10.27 -16.12 -6.49
N PRO A 119 9.50 -15.62 -5.51
CA PRO A 119 9.77 -14.33 -4.90
C PRO A 119 11.19 -14.25 -4.31
N GLU A 120 11.89 -13.17 -4.64
CA GLU A 120 13.19 -12.84 -4.04
C GLU A 120 12.99 -12.19 -2.68
N GLU A 121 13.70 -12.67 -1.66
CA GLU A 121 13.73 -11.98 -0.37
C GLU A 121 14.53 -10.68 -0.48
N ARG A 122 13.95 -9.59 0.03
CA ARG A 122 14.59 -8.26 0.06
C ARG A 122 14.55 -7.69 1.46
N SER A 123 15.72 -7.44 2.04
CA SER A 123 15.83 -6.78 3.34
C SER A 123 15.48 -5.29 3.26
N SER A 124 14.99 -4.74 4.37
CA SER A 124 14.92 -3.29 4.54
C SER A 124 16.31 -2.66 4.42
N ASN A 125 16.41 -1.55 3.68
CA ASN A 125 17.67 -0.79 3.52
C ASN A 125 17.59 0.63 4.12
N ILE A 126 16.51 0.90 4.86
CA ILE A 126 16.43 2.05 5.76
C ILE A 126 16.97 1.59 7.11
N THR A 127 18.29 1.74 7.30
CA THR A 127 19.02 1.30 8.49
C THR A 127 19.63 2.48 9.24
N ASP A 128 20.14 2.22 10.44
CA ASP A 128 20.83 3.24 11.23
C ASP A 128 22.25 3.49 10.71
N ASP A 129 22.88 2.48 10.10
CA ASP A 129 24.27 2.55 9.62
C ASP A 129 24.45 3.44 8.38
N LEU A 130 23.53 3.35 7.42
CA LEU A 130 23.63 4.05 6.14
C LEU A 130 22.50 5.07 5.99
N PRO A 131 22.80 6.37 5.86
CA PRO A 131 21.77 7.36 5.61
C PRO A 131 21.17 7.21 4.22
N ILE A 132 19.91 7.60 4.06
CA ILE A 132 19.40 7.98 2.74
C ILE A 132 20.12 9.25 2.31
N ARG A 133 20.60 9.27 1.06
CA ARG A 133 21.45 10.34 0.54
C ARG A 133 20.72 11.13 -0.53
N PHE A 134 21.01 12.42 -0.55
CA PHE A 134 20.54 13.30 -1.60
C PHE A 134 21.31 12.98 -2.87
N THR A 135 20.58 12.79 -3.96
CA THR A 135 21.23 12.65 -5.26
C THR A 135 21.54 14.03 -5.85
N LYS A 136 22.20 14.08 -7.01
CA LYS A 136 22.34 15.32 -7.77
C LYS A 136 21.10 15.66 -8.59
N MET A 137 20.08 14.80 -8.57
CA MET A 137 18.92 14.91 -9.44
C MET A 137 17.81 15.70 -8.73
N LYS A 138 17.72 16.99 -9.07
CA LYS A 138 16.56 17.84 -8.78
C LYS A 138 15.64 17.91 -10.00
N LEU A 139 14.34 18.01 -9.77
CA LEU A 139 13.31 18.17 -10.79
C LEU A 139 12.35 19.27 -10.39
N LYS A 140 11.85 20.08 -11.32
CA LYS A 140 10.75 20.99 -11.03
C LYS A 140 9.53 20.19 -10.54
N ARG A 141 8.79 20.72 -9.56
CA ARG A 141 7.62 20.02 -8.99
C ARG A 141 6.62 19.61 -10.07
N LYS A 142 6.35 20.54 -11.00
CA LYS A 142 5.47 20.33 -12.15
C LYS A 142 5.90 19.14 -13.02
N ASP A 143 7.21 18.94 -13.20
CA ASP A 143 7.73 17.83 -14.01
C ASP A 143 7.69 16.52 -13.23
N ALA A 144 8.00 16.55 -11.94
CA ALA A 144 7.94 15.38 -11.08
C ALA A 144 6.52 14.79 -11.03
N VAL A 145 5.48 15.61 -10.83
CA VAL A 145 4.08 15.15 -10.78
C VAL A 145 3.54 14.66 -12.13
N ARG A 146 4.17 15.06 -13.24
CA ARG A 146 3.80 14.59 -14.59
C ARG A 146 4.54 13.33 -15.00
N LYS A 147 5.71 13.06 -14.41
CA LYS A 147 6.53 11.89 -14.70
C LYS A 147 6.30 10.74 -13.72
N PHE A 148 5.91 11.01 -12.48
CA PHE A 148 5.80 9.98 -11.45
C PHE A 148 4.41 9.95 -10.80
N VAL A 149 3.94 8.74 -10.49
CA VAL A 149 2.71 8.56 -9.71
C VAL A 149 3.08 8.39 -8.24
N PHE A 150 2.81 9.40 -7.43
CA PHE A 150 3.09 9.38 -5.99
C PHE A 150 1.95 8.71 -5.24
N THR A 151 2.17 7.51 -4.72
CA THR A 151 1.14 6.72 -4.03
C THR A 151 1.24 6.82 -2.51
N ARG A 152 2.39 7.25 -1.97
CA ARG A 152 2.59 7.42 -0.53
C ARG A 152 3.39 8.69 -0.25
N THR A 153 3.04 9.37 0.84
CA THR A 153 3.78 10.54 1.34
C THR A 153 4.10 10.37 2.82
N LEU A 154 5.35 10.62 3.18
CA LEU A 154 5.84 10.65 4.56
C LEU A 154 6.26 12.08 4.90
N GLN A 155 5.86 12.59 6.05
CA GLN A 155 6.39 13.85 6.60
C GLN A 155 7.64 13.54 7.42
N LEU A 156 8.71 14.31 7.22
CA LEU A 156 9.89 14.31 8.07
C LEU A 156 9.75 15.35 9.19
N TRP A 157 10.18 14.97 10.40
CA TRP A 157 10.03 15.73 11.63
C TRP A 157 11.37 15.83 12.35
N HIS A 158 11.67 17.02 12.85
CA HIS A 158 12.82 17.27 13.71
C HIS A 158 12.60 16.69 15.11
N SER A 159 13.70 16.42 15.81
CA SER A 159 13.71 16.00 17.23
C SER A 159 14.14 17.11 18.18
N ASP A 160 14.86 18.11 17.66
CA ASP A 160 15.54 19.16 18.41
C ASP A 160 15.79 20.39 17.51
N GLY A 161 16.40 21.44 18.04
CA GLY A 161 16.68 22.68 17.29
C GLY A 161 17.67 22.51 16.14
N LEU A 162 18.67 21.63 16.27
CA LEU A 162 19.67 21.40 15.22
C LEU A 162 19.08 20.66 14.02
N SER A 163 18.26 19.64 14.29
CA SER A 163 17.50 18.93 13.27
C SER A 163 16.37 19.79 12.69
N PHE A 164 15.81 20.72 13.46
CA PHE A 164 14.88 21.73 12.94
C PHE A 164 15.56 22.57 11.86
N GLU A 165 16.68 23.22 12.19
CA GLU A 165 17.39 24.09 11.26
C GLU A 165 17.86 23.31 10.02
N PHE A 166 18.35 22.09 10.22
CA PHE A 166 18.73 21.19 9.14
C PHE A 166 17.56 20.92 8.17
N LEU A 167 16.40 20.48 8.67
CA LEU A 167 15.24 20.18 7.84
C LEU A 167 14.59 21.43 7.25
N TYR A 168 14.58 22.54 7.98
CA TYR A 168 14.06 23.84 7.52
C TYR A 168 14.86 24.35 6.32
N ASN A 169 16.20 24.33 6.42
CA ASN A 169 17.06 24.80 5.33
C ASN A 169 16.88 23.96 4.06
N ILE A 170 16.72 22.64 4.19
CA ILE A 170 16.42 21.75 3.07
C ILE A 170 15.04 22.08 2.48
N ALA A 171 14.02 22.23 3.33
CA ALA A 171 12.68 22.55 2.87
C ALA A 171 12.64 23.90 2.15
N LYS A 172 13.35 24.90 2.67
CA LYS A 172 13.46 26.23 2.10
C LYS A 172 14.17 26.23 0.75
N ASP A 173 15.31 25.54 0.61
CA ASP A 173 15.99 25.40 -0.68
C ASP A 173 15.07 24.78 -1.75
N LEU A 174 14.32 23.73 -1.40
CA LEU A 174 13.40 23.08 -2.34
C LEU A 174 12.14 23.91 -2.64
N ASP A 175 11.73 24.79 -1.72
CA ASP A 175 10.58 25.67 -1.90
C ASP A 175 10.90 26.91 -2.72
N ASP A 176 11.99 27.59 -2.38
CA ASP A 176 12.47 28.77 -3.11
C ASP A 176 12.72 28.45 -4.60
N ASN A 177 13.15 27.21 -4.91
CA ASN A 177 13.44 26.77 -6.27
C ASN A 177 12.29 26.06 -7.01
N ASP A 178 11.13 25.82 -6.38
CA ASP A 178 10.03 24.98 -6.92
C ASP A 178 10.50 23.59 -7.39
N GLU A 179 11.29 22.91 -6.55
CA GLU A 179 11.96 21.65 -6.90
C GLU A 179 11.62 20.50 -5.95
N MET A 180 11.84 19.28 -6.46
CA MET A 180 11.91 18.05 -5.69
C MET A 180 13.28 17.42 -5.86
N MET A 181 13.84 16.88 -4.77
CA MET A 181 15.14 16.20 -4.76
C MET A 181 14.96 14.69 -4.69
N LEU A 182 15.51 13.95 -5.65
CA LEU A 182 15.56 12.50 -5.53
C LEU A 182 16.54 12.09 -4.42
N VAL A 183 16.12 11.14 -3.59
CA VAL A 183 16.93 10.51 -2.56
C VAL A 183 17.03 9.00 -2.80
N GLY A 184 18.16 8.41 -2.43
CA GLY A 184 18.41 6.99 -2.56
C GLY A 184 19.09 6.40 -1.33
N ALA A 185 18.95 5.09 -1.16
CA ALA A 185 19.59 4.31 -0.11
C ALA A 185 20.94 3.71 -0.58
N GLY A 186 21.59 2.99 0.33
CA GLY A 186 22.85 2.31 0.08
C GLY A 186 24.06 3.23 0.12
N ALA A 187 25.25 2.64 0.05
CA ALA A 187 26.52 3.36 0.21
C ALA A 187 26.67 4.55 -0.76
N LYS A 188 26.19 4.39 -2.00
CA LYS A 188 26.26 5.41 -3.06
C LYS A 188 24.98 6.24 -3.23
N GLY A 189 23.92 5.99 -2.45
CA GLY A 189 22.65 6.72 -2.57
C GLY A 189 21.91 6.47 -3.88
N ARG A 190 22.04 5.28 -4.46
CA ARG A 190 21.43 4.91 -5.76
C ARG A 190 20.36 3.83 -5.64
N ASP A 191 20.30 3.17 -4.49
CA ASP A 191 19.37 2.07 -4.28
C ASP A 191 17.97 2.63 -4.00
N PRO A 192 16.90 1.93 -4.41
CA PRO A 192 15.55 2.32 -4.03
C PRO A 192 15.38 2.23 -2.51
N LEU A 193 14.41 2.97 -1.96
CA LEU A 193 14.08 2.93 -0.54
C LEU A 193 13.18 1.71 -0.24
N ILE A 194 13.62 0.81 0.64
CA ILE A 194 12.88 -0.38 1.10
C ILE A 194 12.71 -0.25 2.62
N PHE A 195 11.49 0.08 3.06
CA PHE A 195 11.19 0.44 4.46
C PHE A 195 10.93 -0.76 5.40
N GLN A 196 10.71 -1.94 4.84
CA GLN A 196 10.43 -3.17 5.58
C GLN A 196 10.84 -4.38 4.73
N ASN A 197 11.14 -5.51 5.37
CA ASN A 197 11.50 -6.74 4.66
C ASN A 197 10.38 -7.14 3.69
N ASN A 198 10.77 -7.53 2.48
CA ASN A 198 9.89 -7.84 1.35
C ASN A 198 8.93 -6.70 0.98
N GLY A 199 9.26 -5.46 1.38
CA GLY A 199 8.52 -4.27 1.00
C GLY A 199 8.79 -3.85 -0.44
N LEU A 200 7.84 -3.12 -1.02
CA LEU A 200 8.02 -2.55 -2.35
C LEU A 200 9.23 -1.59 -2.38
N PRO A 201 10.06 -1.63 -3.44
CA PRO A 201 11.10 -0.65 -3.65
C PRO A 201 10.50 0.70 -4.09
N TRP A 202 10.89 1.79 -3.43
CA TRP A 202 10.39 3.13 -3.71
C TRP A 202 11.48 4.05 -4.26
N ARG A 203 11.13 4.86 -5.26
CA ARG A 203 11.85 6.11 -5.54
C ARG A 203 11.35 7.18 -4.59
N GLY A 204 12.25 7.76 -3.81
CA GLY A 204 11.94 8.80 -2.83
C GLY A 204 12.28 10.19 -3.37
N PHE A 205 11.37 11.14 -3.23
CA PHE A 205 11.55 12.53 -3.61
C PHE A 205 11.24 13.43 -2.42
N LEU A 206 12.19 14.27 -2.02
CA LEU A 206 11.95 15.30 -1.03
C LEU A 206 11.29 16.51 -1.69
N GLU A 207 10.22 16.99 -1.08
CA GLU A 207 9.51 18.23 -1.41
C GLU A 207 9.46 19.08 -0.15
N GLY A 208 10.03 20.28 -0.21
CA GLY A 208 9.96 21.28 0.85
C GLY A 208 8.76 22.19 0.70
N ARG A 209 8.21 22.73 1.78
CA ARG A 209 7.22 23.82 1.77
C ARG A 209 7.48 24.71 2.97
N ILE A 210 7.45 26.03 2.78
CA ILE A 210 7.67 27.02 3.82
C ILE A 210 6.43 27.90 4.01
N GLN A 211 6.13 28.21 5.26
CA GLN A 211 5.11 29.19 5.65
C GLN A 211 5.62 30.00 6.83
N GLY A 212 6.14 31.21 6.58
CA GLY A 212 6.84 31.99 7.60
C GLY A 212 8.00 31.18 8.17
N ASP A 213 8.04 31.03 9.49
CA ASP A 213 9.07 30.26 10.20
C ASP A 213 8.73 28.76 10.35
N SER A 214 7.66 28.30 9.70
CA SER A 214 7.25 26.89 9.70
C SER A 214 7.65 26.20 8.40
N TYR A 215 7.97 24.91 8.48
CA TYR A 215 8.27 24.07 7.32
C TYR A 215 7.43 22.80 7.28
N ALA A 216 7.26 22.26 6.08
CA ALA A 216 6.95 20.87 5.85
C ALA A 216 7.99 20.27 4.89
N LEU A 217 8.62 19.15 5.29
CA LEU A 217 9.50 18.39 4.41
C LEU A 217 8.87 17.02 4.16
N LEU A 218 8.44 16.81 2.93
CA LEU A 218 7.68 15.66 2.48
C LEU A 218 8.56 14.72 1.67
N LEU A 219 8.67 13.48 2.11
CA LEU A 219 9.21 12.39 1.32
C LEU A 219 8.06 11.72 0.53
N ARG A 220 7.94 12.13 -0.74
CA ARG A 220 7.03 11.55 -1.73
C ARG A 220 7.61 10.25 -2.28
N LEU A 221 6.83 9.18 -2.23
CA LEU A 221 7.25 7.85 -2.68
C LEU A 221 6.49 7.46 -3.93
N SER A 222 7.23 7.01 -4.94
CA SER A 222 6.68 6.48 -6.18
C SER A 222 7.39 5.19 -6.58
N ASN A 223 6.64 4.21 -7.04
CA ASN A 223 7.13 2.99 -7.68
C ASN A 223 6.65 2.88 -9.14
N LEU A 224 6.08 3.96 -9.68
CA LEU A 224 5.49 4.03 -11.02
C LEU A 224 5.94 5.31 -11.73
N GLU A 225 6.44 5.13 -12.95
CA GLU A 225 6.85 6.23 -13.82
C GLU A 225 5.98 6.25 -15.07
N LEU A 226 5.37 7.39 -15.33
CA LEU A 226 4.59 7.66 -16.52
C LEU A 226 5.56 7.82 -17.69
N LYS A 227 5.41 6.98 -18.70
CA LYS A 227 6.12 7.14 -19.98
C LYS A 227 5.23 7.89 -20.95
N SER A 228 5.84 8.72 -21.79
CA SER A 228 5.15 9.28 -22.94
C SER A 228 4.58 8.14 -23.79
N LEU A 229 3.35 8.31 -24.25
CA LEU A 229 2.85 7.51 -25.36
C LEU A 229 3.73 7.89 -26.55
N ASN A 230 4.63 6.99 -26.96
CA ASN A 230 5.26 7.13 -28.26
C ASN A 230 4.13 6.98 -29.28
N SER A 231 3.82 8.08 -29.97
CA SER A 231 2.99 8.04 -31.18
C SER A 231 3.82 7.48 -32.33
#